data_AF-A0A834HMT6-F1
#
_entry.id   AF-A0A834HMT6-F1
#
_cell.length_a   1.000
_cell.length_b   1.000
_cell.length_c   1.000
_cell.angle_alpha   90.00
_cell.angle_beta   90.00
_cell.angle_gamma   90.00
#
_symmetry.space_group_name_H-M   'P 1'
#
loop_
_entity.id
_entity.type
_entity.pdbx_description
1 polymer ?
#
loop_
_entity_poly.entity_id
_entity_poly.type
_entity_poly.pdbx_seq_one_letter_code
_entity_poly.pdbx_strand_id
1 'polypeptide(L)'
;MQPPFFQLLLEEAGVSPEEVNYVNAHATSTLAGDLAEINALKMVFKNTSEMKMNGTKSMTGLALGAAGGLEAIATIKAINTGWLHPTINQYNLESDVTIDTVPNAKKEHEVHVEREMAAIAGGTGCSAGLVFKNKESSCSNGVSVLHFNGIRAVENKQVGSSGFKPNGFISTSGLSIMDVLNSSGLHQDQAVPSLLLLPPNDQIVPSRGHDIALAGSKFRRIKAVSSPTVSPPKREMDPKKRIVITGMGVVSVFGNDIDTFYDKLLEGQSGITPIDRFDASAFSVRIAGQIHNFSCEGYINGKNDRRLDDCWRYCLVAGKKALVEANLGPEVLETVNQALPKFLTSVLQMDKSKIGVLVGSSLGGLTAFSSGVEALIQSGHKKISPFLVPYIIPNMGSALLAIDTGLMGPSYCISTACATANHCFFAAAGHIRRGEANIMVAGATEAAVTPVGVGGFIACRVLSQRNSEPHKASRPWDKERDGFVLGEGSGVLIMESLEHATKRGANIIAEYLGGAVTCDAYHMTDPRKDGLGVSSCVRRALEEAGVSPEEVNYVNAHATSTPAGDLAEVNALKKVFKNTSEMKMNGTKVRKPKFNSAYTQFRVTSAFLSFYLSKYQATVIEC
;
A
#
# COMPACT_ATOMS: atom_id res chain seq x y z
N MET A 1 -11.26 14.52 -26.92
CA MET A 1 -9.93 13.98 -26.61
C MET A 1 -9.58 14.44 -25.21
N GLN A 2 -9.15 13.53 -24.33
CA GLN A 2 -8.73 13.89 -22.98
C GLN A 2 -7.43 14.73 -23.04
N PRO A 3 -7.22 15.66 -22.09
CA PRO A 3 -5.96 16.39 -22.01
C PRO A 3 -4.82 15.38 -21.77
N PRO A 4 -3.66 15.53 -22.43
CA PRO A 4 -2.50 14.70 -22.16
C PRO A 4 -2.15 14.74 -20.66
N PHE A 5 -1.65 13.63 -20.09
CA PHE A 5 -1.18 13.55 -18.69
C PHE A 5 -0.32 14.76 -18.28
N PHE A 6 0.50 15.24 -19.21
CA PHE A 6 1.36 16.39 -19.03
C PHE A 6 0.61 17.67 -18.67
N GLN A 7 -0.56 17.89 -19.27
CA GLN A 7 -1.37 19.08 -19.02
C GLN A 7 -2.03 19.02 -17.64
N LEU A 8 -2.55 17.85 -17.24
CA LEU A 8 -3.13 17.66 -15.91
C LEU A 8 -2.11 17.94 -14.79
N LEU A 9 -0.87 17.46 -14.94
CA LEU A 9 0.18 17.71 -13.96
C LEU A 9 0.49 19.21 -13.79
N LEU A 10 0.56 19.94 -14.90
CA LEU A 10 0.88 21.37 -14.89
C LEU A 10 -0.27 22.20 -14.30
N GLU A 11 -1.51 21.85 -14.65
CA GLU A 11 -2.72 22.46 -14.07
C GLU A 11 -2.77 22.25 -12.54
N GLU A 12 -2.44 21.05 -12.05
CA GLU A 12 -2.38 20.76 -10.61
C GLU A 12 -1.25 21.52 -9.91
N ALA A 13 -0.10 21.68 -10.57
CA ALA A 13 1.02 22.47 -10.06
C ALA A 13 0.77 23.99 -10.13
N GLY A 14 -0.27 24.43 -10.83
CA GLY A 14 -0.52 25.85 -11.10
C GLY A 14 0.57 26.50 -11.97
N VAL A 15 1.19 25.72 -12.87
CA VAL A 15 2.30 26.12 -13.74
C VAL A 15 1.81 26.14 -15.18
N SER A 16 2.08 27.21 -15.92
CA SER A 16 1.75 27.25 -17.35
C SER A 16 2.78 26.43 -18.17
N PRO A 17 2.38 25.78 -19.27
CA PRO A 17 3.33 25.07 -20.14
C PRO A 17 4.50 25.95 -20.62
N GLU A 18 4.27 27.25 -20.78
CA GLU A 18 5.28 28.24 -21.20
C GLU A 18 6.32 28.55 -20.12
N GLU A 19 6.04 28.27 -18.85
CA GLU A 19 7.00 28.44 -17.75
C GLU A 19 8.06 27.32 -17.72
N VAL A 20 7.77 26.16 -18.32
CA VAL A 20 8.67 25.00 -18.30
C VAL A 20 9.71 25.12 -19.39
N ASN A 21 10.98 25.25 -19.01
CA ASN A 21 12.09 25.38 -19.95
C ASN A 21 13.06 24.18 -19.94
N TYR A 22 12.82 23.18 -19.09
CA TYR A 22 13.62 21.98 -18.97
C TYR A 22 12.79 20.76 -18.55
N VAL A 23 13.05 19.63 -19.19
CA VAL A 23 12.45 18.32 -18.90
C VAL A 23 13.54 17.27 -18.73
N ASN A 24 13.64 16.68 -17.54
CA ASN A 24 14.36 15.41 -17.39
C ASN A 24 13.40 14.27 -17.79
N ALA A 25 13.70 13.62 -18.92
CA ALA A 25 12.81 12.68 -19.59
C ALA A 25 13.06 11.24 -19.12
N HIS A 26 12.03 10.41 -19.25
CA HIS A 26 12.14 8.98 -18.98
C HIS A 26 13.06 8.27 -19.96
N ALA A 27 13.07 8.60 -21.26
CA ALA A 27 14.10 8.27 -22.25
C ALA A 27 14.90 6.98 -21.98
N THR A 28 14.28 5.83 -22.22
CA THR A 28 14.85 4.51 -21.85
C THR A 28 15.70 3.87 -22.94
N SER A 29 15.86 4.56 -24.09
CA SER A 29 16.40 3.97 -25.32
C SER A 29 15.52 2.87 -25.89
N THR A 30 14.22 2.88 -25.59
CA THR A 30 13.24 2.02 -26.26
C THR A 30 12.55 2.83 -27.34
N LEU A 31 12.65 2.40 -28.60
CA LEU A 31 12.16 3.18 -29.75
C LEU A 31 10.69 3.61 -29.59
N ALA A 32 9.82 2.66 -29.22
CA ALA A 32 8.41 2.94 -29.02
C ALA A 32 8.14 3.87 -27.82
N GLY A 33 8.89 3.72 -26.72
CA GLY A 33 8.70 4.50 -25.50
C GLY A 33 9.17 5.94 -25.67
N ASP A 34 10.37 6.12 -26.22
CA ASP A 34 10.98 7.43 -26.42
C ASP A 34 10.17 8.26 -27.44
N LEU A 35 9.69 7.66 -28.54
CA LEU A 35 8.81 8.36 -29.48
C LEU A 35 7.44 8.71 -28.88
N ALA A 36 6.86 7.83 -28.07
CA ALA A 36 5.59 8.11 -27.38
C ALA A 36 5.73 9.29 -26.40
N GLU A 37 6.85 9.34 -25.67
CA GLU A 37 7.19 10.44 -24.77
C GLU A 37 7.35 11.77 -25.52
N ILE A 38 8.10 11.79 -26.60
CA ILE A 38 8.27 12.99 -27.45
C ILE A 38 6.92 13.49 -27.99
N ASN A 39 6.09 12.58 -28.48
CA ASN A 39 4.77 12.93 -28.99
C ASN A 39 3.88 13.53 -27.89
N ALA A 40 3.91 12.97 -26.69
CA ALA A 40 3.16 13.49 -25.55
C ALA A 40 3.65 14.88 -25.12
N LEU A 41 4.97 15.14 -25.14
CA LEU A 41 5.53 16.46 -24.90
C LEU A 41 5.05 17.48 -25.94
N LYS A 42 5.10 17.14 -27.24
CA LYS A 42 4.65 18.02 -28.33
C LYS A 42 3.15 18.35 -28.29
N MET A 43 2.33 17.49 -27.67
CA MET A 43 0.90 17.78 -27.48
C MET A 43 0.66 18.90 -26.45
N VAL A 44 1.58 19.11 -25.50
CA VAL A 44 1.43 20.09 -24.41
C VAL A 44 2.27 21.33 -24.65
N PHE A 45 3.52 21.16 -25.07
CA PHE A 45 4.45 22.25 -25.33
C PHE A 45 4.40 22.67 -26.79
N LYS A 46 3.58 23.69 -27.10
CA LYS A 46 3.39 24.19 -28.48
C LYS A 46 4.64 24.83 -29.07
N ASN A 47 5.50 25.40 -28.22
CA ASN A 47 6.82 25.91 -28.61
C ASN A 47 7.89 25.25 -27.75
N THR A 48 8.77 24.47 -28.38
CA THR A 48 9.87 23.77 -27.71
C THR A 48 11.24 24.34 -28.06
N SER A 49 11.33 25.49 -28.74
CA SER A 49 12.62 26.03 -29.24
C SER A 49 13.62 26.33 -28.12
N GLU A 50 13.12 26.85 -27.00
CA GLU A 50 13.93 27.18 -25.81
C GLU A 50 13.99 26.03 -24.80
N MET A 51 13.20 24.98 -25.01
CA MET A 51 13.11 23.86 -24.07
C MET A 51 14.34 22.96 -24.22
N LYS A 52 14.89 22.54 -23.08
CA LYS A 52 15.92 21.50 -23.01
C LYS A 52 15.31 20.21 -22.50
N MET A 53 15.84 19.10 -23.00
CA MET A 53 15.48 17.78 -22.53
C MET A 53 16.74 16.96 -22.35
N ASN A 54 16.81 16.05 -21.39
CA ASN A 54 17.89 15.06 -21.34
C ASN A 54 17.36 13.74 -20.78
N GLY A 55 18.20 12.69 -20.87
CA GLY A 55 17.90 11.38 -20.29
C GLY A 55 19.05 10.90 -19.42
N THR A 56 18.89 10.94 -18.09
CA THR A 56 19.92 10.50 -17.14
C THR A 56 20.31 9.02 -17.35
N LYS A 57 19.36 8.19 -17.81
CA LYS A 57 19.54 6.75 -18.05
C LYS A 57 20.63 6.43 -19.08
N SER A 58 21.01 7.38 -19.94
CA SER A 58 22.17 7.24 -20.84
C SER A 58 23.50 6.99 -20.11
N MET A 59 23.62 7.44 -18.86
CA MET A 59 24.83 7.30 -18.03
C MET A 59 24.67 6.25 -16.92
N THR A 60 23.45 6.08 -16.39
CA THR A 60 23.20 5.27 -15.18
C THR A 60 22.43 3.98 -15.44
N GLY A 61 21.91 3.79 -16.65
CA GLY A 61 20.94 2.73 -16.95
C GLY A 61 19.57 2.98 -16.32
N LEU A 62 18.59 2.14 -16.66
CA LEU A 62 17.24 2.18 -16.07
C LEU A 62 17.24 1.48 -14.70
N ALA A 63 17.34 2.24 -13.61
CA ALA A 63 17.33 1.74 -12.24
C ALA A 63 15.95 1.26 -11.73
N LEU A 64 15.05 0.86 -12.65
CA LEU A 64 13.69 0.38 -12.35
C LEU A 64 12.96 1.31 -11.37
N GLY A 65 12.46 0.79 -10.24
CA GLY A 65 11.73 1.56 -9.24
C GLY A 65 12.52 2.71 -8.59
N ALA A 66 13.86 2.72 -8.72
CA ALA A 66 14.69 3.82 -8.22
C ALA A 66 14.92 4.95 -9.24
N ALA A 67 14.51 4.77 -10.50
CA ALA A 67 14.79 5.71 -11.59
C ALA A 67 14.34 7.15 -11.27
N GLY A 68 13.06 7.34 -10.90
CA GLY A 68 12.55 8.66 -10.54
C GLY A 68 13.25 9.29 -9.33
N GLY A 69 13.78 8.51 -8.39
CA GLY A 69 14.56 9.07 -7.28
C GLY A 69 15.91 9.64 -7.73
N LEU A 70 16.58 8.95 -8.66
CA LEU A 70 17.85 9.42 -9.23
C LEU A 70 17.64 10.63 -10.14
N GLU A 71 16.57 10.62 -10.91
CA GLU A 71 16.20 11.69 -11.83
C GLU A 71 15.82 12.97 -11.08
N ALA A 72 15.08 12.86 -9.98
CA ALA A 72 14.75 13.99 -9.10
C ALA A 72 15.98 14.68 -8.55
N ILE A 73 16.98 13.91 -8.12
CA ILE A 73 18.24 14.46 -7.62
C ILE A 73 18.97 15.19 -8.76
N ALA A 74 19.05 14.59 -9.95
CA ALA A 74 19.69 15.22 -11.11
C ALA A 74 19.01 16.53 -11.52
N THR A 75 17.68 16.52 -11.59
CA THR A 75 16.77 17.66 -11.79
C THR A 75 17.04 18.77 -10.78
N ILE A 76 16.91 18.50 -9.48
CA ILE A 76 17.14 19.50 -8.43
C ILE A 76 18.58 20.03 -8.47
N LYS A 77 19.57 19.21 -8.83
CA LYS A 77 20.95 19.67 -9.03
C LYS A 77 21.09 20.58 -10.25
N ALA A 78 20.38 20.31 -11.35
CA ALA A 78 20.32 21.19 -12.51
C ALA A 78 19.75 22.56 -12.14
N ILE A 79 18.63 22.61 -11.42
CA ILE A 79 18.03 23.86 -10.88
C ILE A 79 19.05 24.66 -10.07
N ASN A 80 19.72 24.00 -9.12
CA ASN A 80 20.60 24.68 -8.18
C ASN A 80 21.93 25.15 -8.80
N THR A 81 22.37 24.53 -9.89
CA THR A 81 23.68 24.82 -10.49
C THR A 81 23.58 25.62 -11.78
N GLY A 82 22.43 25.62 -12.46
CA GLY A 82 22.30 26.17 -13.81
C GLY A 82 23.02 25.33 -14.87
N TRP A 83 23.34 24.06 -14.57
CA TRP A 83 24.02 23.16 -15.50
C TRP A 83 23.18 21.90 -15.74
N LEU A 84 22.87 21.65 -17.00
CA LEU A 84 22.23 20.41 -17.45
C LEU A 84 23.30 19.37 -17.77
N HIS A 85 23.09 18.14 -17.29
CA HIS A 85 23.91 17.01 -17.70
C HIS A 85 23.62 16.64 -19.17
N PRO A 86 24.61 16.06 -19.88
CA PRO A 86 24.37 15.58 -21.24
C PRO A 86 23.50 14.32 -21.26
N THR A 87 22.86 14.08 -22.40
CA THR A 87 22.49 12.73 -22.83
C THR A 87 23.64 12.18 -23.66
N ILE A 88 24.37 11.19 -23.14
CA ILE A 88 25.57 10.65 -23.82
C ILE A 88 25.20 9.62 -24.89
N ASN A 89 26.14 9.36 -25.81
CA ASN A 89 26.03 8.38 -26.92
C ASN A 89 25.01 8.74 -28.00
N GLN A 90 24.71 10.03 -28.20
CA GLN A 90 23.78 10.49 -29.24
C GLN A 90 24.53 10.96 -30.50
N TYR A 91 24.59 10.12 -31.54
CA TYR A 91 25.32 10.43 -32.79
C TYR A 91 24.41 10.48 -34.04
N ASN A 92 23.24 9.85 -33.96
CA ASN A 92 22.26 9.78 -35.04
C ASN A 92 20.87 9.82 -34.41
N LEU A 93 20.33 11.02 -34.22
CA LEU A 93 19.02 11.23 -33.57
C LEU A 93 17.88 10.83 -34.51
N GLU A 94 16.80 10.31 -33.92
CA GLU A 94 15.55 10.10 -34.64
C GLU A 94 14.99 11.43 -35.14
N SER A 95 14.46 11.45 -36.37
CA SER A 95 13.99 12.69 -37.00
C SER A 95 12.87 13.39 -36.25
N ASP A 96 12.08 12.64 -35.47
CA ASP A 96 11.01 13.18 -34.63
C ASP A 96 11.50 13.83 -33.34
N VAL A 97 12.75 13.60 -32.93
CA VAL A 97 13.34 14.21 -31.74
C VAL A 97 13.83 15.61 -32.11
N THR A 98 12.92 16.57 -32.04
CA THR A 98 13.17 17.98 -32.42
C THR A 98 13.51 18.89 -31.23
N ILE A 99 13.45 18.37 -30.00
CA ILE A 99 13.79 19.09 -28.76
C ILE A 99 15.30 18.94 -28.52
N ASP A 100 15.98 20.00 -28.05
CA ASP A 100 17.41 19.94 -27.73
C ASP A 100 17.66 18.98 -26.56
N THR A 101 18.18 17.79 -26.88
CA THR A 101 18.39 16.67 -25.94
C THR A 101 19.67 16.79 -25.11
N VAL A 102 20.36 17.94 -25.20
CA VAL A 102 21.67 18.18 -24.58
C VAL A 102 22.66 17.05 -24.98
N PRO A 103 22.91 16.81 -26.28
CA PRO A 103 23.66 15.65 -26.73
C PRO A 103 25.15 15.75 -26.37
N ASN A 104 25.69 14.71 -25.72
CA ASN A 104 27.11 14.43 -25.46
C ASN A 104 27.92 15.44 -24.64
N ALA A 105 27.49 16.69 -24.47
CA ALA A 105 28.18 17.71 -23.69
C ALA A 105 27.21 18.44 -22.75
N LYS A 106 27.63 18.66 -21.49
CA LYS A 106 26.84 19.45 -20.53
C LYS A 106 26.61 20.86 -21.06
N LYS A 107 25.49 21.48 -20.65
CA LYS A 107 25.10 22.81 -21.11
C LYS A 107 24.72 23.70 -19.93
N GLU A 108 25.19 24.94 -19.94
CA GLU A 108 24.70 25.96 -19.02
C GLU A 108 23.31 26.40 -19.47
N HIS A 109 22.34 26.36 -18.57
CA HIS A 109 20.94 26.68 -18.82
C HIS A 109 20.30 27.05 -17.48
N GLU A 110 19.81 28.28 -17.36
CA GLU A 110 19.10 28.70 -16.16
C GLU A 110 17.71 28.06 -16.13
N VAL A 111 17.44 27.23 -15.12
CA VAL A 111 16.17 26.52 -14.98
C VAL A 111 15.24 27.33 -14.07
N HIS A 112 14.19 27.93 -14.65
CA HIS A 112 13.25 28.79 -13.92
C HIS A 112 12.08 28.00 -13.33
N VAL A 113 11.51 27.09 -14.11
CA VAL A 113 10.57 26.05 -13.67
C VAL A 113 10.95 24.77 -14.39
N GLU A 114 11.15 23.70 -13.61
CA GLU A 114 11.48 22.39 -14.13
C GLU A 114 10.32 21.42 -13.99
N ARG A 115 10.18 20.55 -14.98
CA ARG A 115 9.41 19.34 -14.85
C ARG A 115 10.35 18.14 -14.82
N GLU A 116 10.21 17.32 -13.78
CA GLU A 116 10.77 15.98 -13.81
C GLU A 116 9.67 15.01 -14.26
N MET A 117 9.98 14.14 -15.20
CA MET A 117 9.06 13.06 -15.52
C MET A 117 9.61 11.71 -15.09
N ALA A 118 8.90 11.06 -14.18
CA ALA A 118 8.99 9.62 -13.97
C ALA A 118 7.82 8.94 -14.69
N ALA A 119 7.88 8.84 -16.03
CA ALA A 119 6.95 7.95 -16.72
C ALA A 119 7.37 6.52 -16.41
N ILE A 120 6.47 5.70 -15.87
CA ILE A 120 6.68 4.25 -15.92
C ILE A 120 6.34 3.81 -17.34
N ALA A 121 7.20 4.13 -18.32
CA ALA A 121 7.12 3.47 -19.62
C ALA A 121 7.82 2.12 -19.50
N GLY A 122 7.02 1.06 -19.40
CA GLY A 122 7.49 -0.31 -19.29
C GLY A 122 6.40 -1.28 -18.84
N GLY A 123 5.40 -1.54 -19.70
CA GLY A 123 4.55 -2.73 -19.61
C GLY A 123 3.26 -2.66 -18.76
N THR A 124 3.01 -1.59 -18.01
CA THR A 124 1.84 -1.50 -17.09
C THR A 124 0.87 -0.36 -17.34
N GLY A 125 1.15 0.54 -18.29
CA GLY A 125 0.24 1.63 -18.68
C GLY A 125 0.05 2.76 -17.64
N CYS A 126 0.90 2.82 -16.61
CA CYS A 126 0.80 3.81 -15.53
C CYS A 126 1.79 4.97 -15.77
N SER A 127 1.37 6.22 -15.51
CA SER A 127 2.21 7.41 -15.67
C SER A 127 2.27 8.24 -14.38
N ALA A 128 3.44 8.78 -14.06
CA ALA A 128 3.66 9.71 -12.96
C ALA A 128 4.58 10.86 -13.42
N GLY A 129 4.58 11.97 -12.70
CA GLY A 129 5.38 13.14 -13.04
C GLY A 129 5.42 14.11 -11.87
N LEU A 130 6.47 14.92 -11.80
CA LEU A 130 6.74 15.86 -10.73
C LEU A 130 7.13 17.22 -11.33
N VAL A 131 6.85 18.30 -10.61
CA VAL A 131 7.22 19.66 -11.02
C VAL A 131 8.04 20.27 -9.91
N PHE A 132 9.22 20.79 -10.24
CA PHE A 132 10.14 21.45 -9.33
C PHE A 132 10.34 22.90 -9.76
N LYS A 133 10.44 23.80 -8.79
CA LYS A 133 10.64 25.23 -9.06
C LYS A 133 11.75 25.76 -8.16
N ASN A 134 12.56 26.68 -8.69
CA ASN A 134 13.61 27.33 -7.91
C ASN A 134 13.00 28.23 -6.82
N LYS A 135 13.55 28.20 -5.61
CA LYS A 135 13.10 28.93 -4.42
C LYS A 135 12.97 30.45 -4.63
N GLU A 136 13.74 31.03 -5.55
CA GLU A 136 13.79 32.48 -5.78
C GLU A 136 12.84 33.00 -6.88
N SER A 137 12.16 32.10 -7.61
CA SER A 137 11.23 32.48 -8.69
C SER A 137 9.86 32.90 -8.12
N SER A 138 9.85 34.04 -7.44
CA SER A 138 8.64 34.75 -7.04
C SER A 138 7.88 35.27 -8.27
N CYS A 139 7.01 34.44 -8.84
CA CYS A 139 5.84 34.98 -9.53
C CYS A 139 4.80 35.32 -8.47
N SER A 140 4.38 36.57 -8.50
CA SER A 140 3.43 37.22 -7.61
C SER A 140 2.13 36.44 -7.45
N ASN A 141 1.99 35.71 -6.35
CA ASN A 141 0.82 35.67 -5.47
C ASN A 141 1.03 34.64 -4.34
N GLY A 142 1.42 35.12 -3.16
CA GLY A 142 1.09 34.44 -1.90
C GLY A 142 2.23 33.75 -1.16
N VAL A 143 2.79 34.51 -0.22
CA VAL A 143 3.48 34.11 1.03
C VAL A 143 4.99 33.87 0.97
N SER A 144 5.65 34.69 1.78
CA SER A 144 7.08 34.95 1.93
C SER A 144 7.84 33.97 2.84
N VAL A 145 9.10 33.73 2.46
CA VAL A 145 10.34 33.81 3.27
C VAL A 145 10.43 32.97 4.56
N LEU A 146 11.37 32.01 4.54
CA LEU A 146 12.37 31.85 5.60
C LEU A 146 13.77 31.64 4.97
N HIS A 147 14.62 32.62 5.21
CA HIS A 147 16.06 32.63 5.00
C HIS A 147 16.71 31.53 5.86
N PHE A 148 17.64 30.77 5.31
CA PHE A 148 18.68 30.12 6.11
C PHE A 148 20.03 30.56 5.56
N ASN A 149 20.71 31.42 6.32
CA ASN A 149 22.09 31.82 6.09
C ASN A 149 23.01 30.62 6.36
N GLY A 150 23.77 30.23 5.35
CA GLY A 150 24.74 29.13 5.42
C GLY A 150 25.92 29.38 4.49
N ILE A 151 26.72 30.39 4.83
CA ILE A 151 28.17 30.53 4.59
C ILE A 151 28.65 30.43 3.12
N ARG A 152 29.09 31.58 2.59
CA ARG A 152 29.87 31.73 1.35
C ARG A 152 31.09 30.79 1.35
N ALA A 153 31.31 30.08 0.24
CA ALA A 153 32.61 29.53 -0.06
C ALA A 153 33.59 30.69 -0.32
N VAL A 154 34.52 30.90 0.60
CA VAL A 154 35.67 31.79 0.42
C VAL A 154 36.61 31.11 -0.57
N GLU A 155 36.92 31.79 -1.67
CA GLU A 155 38.01 31.43 -2.57
C GLU A 155 39.30 31.25 -1.76
N ASN A 156 39.94 30.09 -1.87
CA ASN A 156 41.32 29.94 -1.40
C ASN A 156 42.25 29.56 -2.54
N LYS A 157 43.20 30.49 -2.73
CA LYS A 157 44.36 30.50 -3.61
C LYS A 157 45.15 29.19 -3.55
N GLN A 158 45.72 28.82 -4.70
CA GLN A 158 46.89 27.95 -4.83
C GLN A 158 47.97 28.33 -3.81
N VAL A 159 48.55 27.35 -3.09
CA VAL A 159 50.01 27.16 -2.89
C VAL A 159 50.26 25.72 -2.40
N GLY A 160 51.24 25.02 -3.01
CA GLY A 160 52.22 24.26 -2.23
C GLY A 160 52.14 22.74 -2.18
N SER A 161 52.95 22.09 -3.00
CA SER A 161 53.40 20.70 -2.90
C SER A 161 54.03 20.33 -1.55
N SER A 162 53.67 19.18 -0.97
CA SER A 162 54.60 18.20 -0.35
C SER A 162 53.81 16.99 0.15
N GLY A 163 54.39 15.81 -0.05
CA GLY A 163 53.68 14.53 -0.04
C GLY A 163 53.41 13.92 1.33
N PHE A 164 52.41 13.04 1.34
CA PHE A 164 52.33 11.88 2.21
C PHE A 164 51.34 10.89 1.58
N LYS A 165 51.75 9.64 1.33
CA LYS A 165 50.85 8.54 0.91
C LYS A 165 50.16 7.96 2.15
N PRO A 166 48.90 7.53 2.03
CA PRO A 166 48.46 6.34 2.74
C PRO A 166 47.82 5.30 1.80
N ASN A 167 48.29 4.07 1.94
CA ASN A 167 47.62 2.85 1.50
C ASN A 167 46.30 2.68 2.25
N GLY A 168 45.26 2.16 1.58
CA GLY A 168 44.04 1.71 2.24
C GLY A 168 42.80 1.78 1.35
N PHE A 169 42.63 0.80 0.47
CA PHE A 169 41.36 0.52 -0.19
C PHE A 169 40.32 0.05 0.82
N ILE A 170 39.15 0.69 0.86
CA ILE A 170 37.94 0.12 1.46
C ILE A 170 37.08 -0.38 0.31
N SER A 171 37.08 -1.70 0.14
CA SER A 171 36.26 -2.45 -0.81
C SER A 171 34.81 -2.51 -0.30
N THR A 172 33.87 -2.13 -1.15
CA THR A 172 32.43 -2.36 -0.98
C THR A 172 32.09 -3.76 -1.48
N SER A 173 31.52 -4.57 -0.59
CA SER A 173 31.20 -5.98 -0.78
C SER A 173 30.19 -6.22 -1.90
N GLY A 174 30.68 -6.69 -3.04
CA GLY A 174 29.96 -7.58 -3.95
C GLY A 174 30.41 -9.01 -3.67
N LEU A 175 29.48 -9.91 -3.34
CA LEU A 175 29.74 -11.34 -3.24
C LEU A 175 28.84 -12.05 -4.23
N SER A 176 29.41 -12.43 -5.38
CA SER A 176 28.94 -13.54 -6.20
C SER A 176 29.55 -14.82 -5.66
N ILE A 177 28.72 -15.84 -5.49
CA ILE A 177 29.11 -17.20 -5.11
C ILE A 177 29.70 -17.90 -6.35
N MET A 178 30.87 -18.50 -6.22
CA MET A 178 31.38 -19.67 -6.96
C MET A 178 32.72 -20.09 -6.31
N ASP A 179 32.87 -21.40 -6.10
CA ASP A 179 34.07 -22.14 -5.64
C ASP A 179 34.39 -22.01 -4.13
N VAL A 180 34.45 -23.05 -3.28
CA VAL A 180 35.08 -24.36 -3.43
C VAL A 180 34.49 -25.36 -2.41
N LEU A 181 34.16 -26.57 -2.90
CA LEU A 181 34.12 -27.81 -2.12
C LEU A 181 35.56 -28.27 -1.80
N ASN A 182 35.93 -28.44 -0.54
CA ASN A 182 36.44 -29.71 0.01
C ASN A 182 37.13 -29.60 1.38
N SER A 183 36.86 -30.64 2.16
CA SER A 183 37.75 -31.35 3.09
C SER A 183 38.21 -30.67 4.39
N SER A 184 37.51 -31.09 5.47
CA SER A 184 38.06 -31.85 6.62
C SER A 184 39.22 -31.28 7.43
N GLY A 185 39.03 -31.19 8.75
CA GLY A 185 40.15 -31.18 9.71
C GLY A 185 39.76 -30.71 11.10
N LEU A 186 39.79 -31.64 12.06
CA LEU A 186 39.48 -31.48 13.48
C LEU A 186 40.52 -30.64 14.26
N HIS A 187 40.03 -29.98 15.33
CA HIS A 187 40.53 -29.90 16.73
C HIS A 187 40.31 -28.48 17.30
N GLN A 188 39.43 -28.27 18.28
CA GLN A 188 39.44 -28.58 19.72
C GLN A 188 40.00 -27.42 20.58
N ASP A 189 39.16 -26.99 21.54
CA ASP A 189 39.41 -26.31 22.82
C ASP A 189 40.36 -25.10 22.90
N GLN A 190 39.84 -23.94 23.32
CA GLN A 190 40.31 -23.22 24.51
C GLN A 190 39.22 -22.29 25.08
N ALA A 191 38.99 -22.40 26.39
CA ALA A 191 38.12 -21.56 27.21
C ALA A 191 38.97 -20.68 28.14
N VAL A 192 38.69 -19.37 28.25
CA VAL A 192 39.05 -18.50 29.42
C VAL A 192 38.29 -17.14 29.34
N PRO A 193 38.18 -16.29 30.39
CA PRO A 193 37.13 -16.31 31.41
C PRO A 193 36.38 -14.97 31.61
N SER A 194 35.34 -15.01 32.45
CA SER A 194 34.58 -13.88 33.02
C SER A 194 35.31 -13.16 34.17
N LEU A 195 35.26 -11.81 34.22
CA LEU A 195 35.35 -10.87 35.39
C LEU A 195 35.64 -9.46 34.78
N LEU A 196 35.23 -8.27 35.26
CA LEU A 196 34.65 -7.78 36.52
C LEU A 196 34.12 -6.34 36.24
N LEU A 197 33.01 -5.97 36.89
CA LEU A 197 32.41 -4.63 36.90
C LEU A 197 33.27 -3.59 37.65
N LEU A 198 33.23 -2.32 37.23
CA LEU A 198 33.69 -1.15 38.01
C LEU A 198 32.60 -0.06 38.09
N PRO A 199 32.54 0.74 39.18
CA PRO A 199 31.39 1.57 39.58
C PRO A 199 31.45 3.04 39.08
N PRO A 200 30.37 3.84 39.26
CA PRO A 200 30.30 5.22 38.77
C PRO A 200 30.91 6.25 39.73
N ASN A 201 31.45 7.34 39.16
CA ASN A 201 32.09 8.45 39.87
C ASN A 201 31.13 9.65 39.98
N ASP A 202 30.79 10.04 41.21
CA ASP A 202 30.26 11.35 41.58
C ASP A 202 31.42 12.30 41.88
N GLN A 203 31.42 13.51 41.29
CA GLN A 203 32.07 14.67 41.90
C GLN A 203 31.29 15.97 41.63
N ILE A 204 30.87 16.58 42.73
CA ILE A 204 30.27 17.90 42.89
C ILE A 204 31.39 18.90 43.24
N VAL A 205 31.34 20.13 42.70
CA VAL A 205 32.15 21.28 43.14
C VAL A 205 31.23 22.50 43.39
N PRO A 206 31.41 23.33 44.44
CA PRO A 206 30.36 24.19 44.99
C PRO A 206 30.51 25.70 44.69
N SER A 207 29.43 26.47 44.86
CA SER A 207 29.51 27.89 45.23
C SER A 207 28.32 28.35 46.10
N ARG A 208 28.66 28.99 47.24
CA ARG A 208 27.79 29.82 48.12
C ARG A 208 27.64 31.21 47.45
N GLY A 209 26.64 32.06 47.64
CA GLY A 209 25.44 32.14 48.48
C GLY A 209 25.02 33.62 48.48
N HIS A 210 23.73 33.94 48.57
CA HIS A 210 23.22 35.20 49.16
C HIS A 210 21.70 35.15 49.39
N ASP A 211 21.31 35.59 50.59
CA ASP A 211 19.96 35.64 51.17
C ASP A 211 18.97 36.53 50.42
N ILE A 212 17.69 36.12 50.37
CA ILE A 212 16.56 37.05 50.25
C ILE A 212 15.40 36.59 51.15
N ALA A 213 14.87 37.56 51.89
CA ALA A 213 13.91 37.47 53.00
C ALA A 213 12.51 36.93 52.63
N LEU A 214 11.88 36.30 53.62
CA LEU A 214 10.50 35.84 53.62
C LEU A 214 9.51 37.02 53.82
N ALA A 215 8.63 37.23 52.84
CA ALA A 215 7.42 38.04 53.00
C ALA A 215 6.19 37.17 52.69
N GLY A 216 5.23 37.16 53.62
CA GLY A 216 4.04 36.30 53.59
C GLY A 216 3.10 36.58 52.42
N SER A 217 2.50 35.52 51.88
CA SER A 217 1.47 35.58 50.85
C SER A 217 0.32 34.62 51.15
N LYS A 218 -0.90 35.16 51.07
CA LYS A 218 -2.18 34.55 51.41
C LYS A 218 -2.50 33.35 50.51
N PHE A 219 -2.93 32.23 51.10
CA PHE A 219 -3.45 31.08 50.36
C PHE A 219 -4.72 31.45 49.58
N ARG A 220 -4.63 31.38 48.25
CA ARG A 220 -5.77 31.50 47.32
C ARG A 220 -6.26 30.09 46.97
N ARG A 221 -7.53 29.80 47.26
CA ARG A 221 -8.22 28.54 46.95
C ARG A 221 -8.18 28.28 45.44
N ILE A 222 -7.50 27.22 45.01
CA ILE A 222 -7.52 26.75 43.62
C ILE A 222 -8.90 26.13 43.35
N LYS A 223 -9.68 26.75 42.46
CA LYS A 223 -10.91 26.14 41.94
C LYS A 223 -10.53 24.98 41.02
N ALA A 224 -11.16 23.83 41.22
CA ALA A 224 -11.06 22.70 40.30
C ALA A 224 -11.44 23.15 38.88
N VAL A 225 -10.50 22.99 37.95
CA VAL A 225 -10.74 23.18 36.52
C VAL A 225 -11.59 21.99 36.07
N SER A 226 -12.83 22.26 35.66
CA SER A 226 -13.67 21.27 34.98
C SER A 226 -12.91 20.70 33.78
N SER A 227 -12.90 19.38 33.66
CA SER A 227 -12.39 18.68 32.48
C SER A 227 -12.93 19.35 31.21
N PRO A 228 -12.09 19.64 30.20
CA PRO A 228 -12.58 20.19 28.95
C PRO A 228 -13.62 19.23 28.38
N THR A 229 -14.84 19.72 28.20
CA THR A 229 -15.86 19.05 27.38
C THR A 229 -15.26 18.94 25.99
N VAL A 230 -14.74 17.76 25.66
CA VAL A 230 -14.23 17.44 24.32
C VAL A 230 -15.42 17.60 23.38
N SER A 231 -15.38 18.63 22.52
CA SER A 231 -16.37 18.78 21.46
C SER A 231 -16.36 17.50 20.62
N PRO A 232 -17.53 16.94 20.27
CA PRO A 232 -17.57 15.71 19.50
C PRO A 232 -16.77 15.88 18.20
N PRO A 233 -16.04 14.85 17.77
CA PRO A 233 -15.26 14.93 16.54
C PRO A 233 -16.16 15.34 15.37
N LYS A 234 -15.70 16.26 14.52
CA LYS A 234 -16.47 16.69 13.34
C LYS A 234 -16.21 15.74 12.19
N ARG A 235 -17.24 15.00 11.78
CA ARG A 235 -17.20 14.16 10.57
C ARG A 235 -17.16 15.04 9.32
N GLU A 236 -16.58 14.50 8.24
CA GLU A 236 -16.61 15.13 6.92
C GLU A 236 -18.05 15.22 6.41
N MET A 237 -18.45 16.39 5.93
CA MET A 237 -19.82 16.69 5.50
C MET A 237 -19.92 16.94 3.99
N ASP A 238 -18.81 17.23 3.32
CA ASP A 238 -18.76 17.43 1.88
C ASP A 238 -19.03 16.09 1.16
N PRO A 239 -20.13 15.94 0.42
CA PRO A 239 -20.45 14.69 -0.28
C PRO A 239 -19.42 14.31 -1.34
N LYS A 240 -18.56 15.24 -1.79
CA LYS A 240 -17.42 14.93 -2.68
C LYS A 240 -16.30 14.18 -1.97
N LYS A 241 -16.18 14.37 -0.66
CA LYS A 241 -15.10 13.84 0.19
C LYS A 241 -15.55 12.68 1.07
N ARG A 242 -16.85 12.51 1.27
CA ARG A 242 -17.46 11.32 1.88
C ARG A 242 -17.33 10.14 0.93
N ILE A 243 -16.89 9.01 1.45
CA ILE A 243 -16.57 7.82 0.66
C ILE A 243 -17.50 6.69 1.05
N VAL A 244 -18.18 6.13 0.08
CA VAL A 244 -19.07 4.99 0.24
C VAL A 244 -18.51 3.76 -0.45
N ILE A 245 -18.91 2.59 0.04
CA ILE A 245 -18.65 1.30 -0.59
C ILE A 245 -19.86 0.94 -1.44
N THR A 246 -19.66 0.76 -2.74
CA THR A 246 -20.74 0.45 -3.69
C THR A 246 -20.67 -0.96 -4.27
N GLY A 247 -19.56 -1.67 -4.05
CA GLY A 247 -19.40 -3.07 -4.44
C GLY A 247 -18.22 -3.73 -3.73
N MET A 248 -18.23 -5.05 -3.69
CA MET A 248 -17.25 -5.89 -2.99
C MET A 248 -16.88 -7.10 -3.86
N GLY A 249 -15.70 -7.65 -3.65
CA GLY A 249 -15.24 -8.80 -4.40
C GLY A 249 -14.32 -9.64 -3.55
N VAL A 250 -14.52 -10.96 -3.60
CA VAL A 250 -13.73 -11.91 -2.82
C VAL A 250 -13.30 -13.09 -3.67
N VAL A 251 -12.10 -13.57 -3.41
CA VAL A 251 -11.62 -14.90 -3.75
C VAL A 251 -11.00 -15.46 -2.48
N SER A 252 -11.54 -16.57 -1.97
CA SER A 252 -11.15 -17.15 -0.69
C SER A 252 -11.16 -18.67 -0.74
N VAL A 253 -10.68 -19.29 0.33
CA VAL A 253 -10.75 -20.75 0.56
C VAL A 253 -12.19 -21.30 0.58
N PHE A 254 -13.21 -20.45 0.73
CA PHE A 254 -14.63 -20.83 0.69
C PHE A 254 -15.29 -20.52 -0.66
N GLY A 255 -14.50 -20.16 -1.67
CA GLY A 255 -14.98 -19.75 -2.98
C GLY A 255 -14.90 -18.23 -3.18
N ASN A 256 -15.56 -17.77 -4.23
CA ASN A 256 -15.53 -16.38 -4.70
C ASN A 256 -16.90 -15.70 -4.67
N ASP A 257 -17.84 -16.25 -3.90
CA ASP A 257 -19.14 -15.67 -3.61
C ASP A 257 -19.12 -15.06 -2.20
N ILE A 258 -19.63 -13.84 -2.06
CA ILE A 258 -19.50 -13.04 -0.84
C ILE A 258 -20.36 -13.58 0.28
N ASP A 259 -21.61 -13.94 -0.03
CA ASP A 259 -22.57 -14.47 0.94
C ASP A 259 -22.10 -15.83 1.43
N THR A 260 -21.69 -16.72 0.52
CA THR A 260 -21.10 -18.02 0.87
C THR A 260 -19.87 -17.84 1.77
N PHE A 261 -18.96 -16.92 1.42
CA PHE A 261 -17.80 -16.64 2.25
C PHE A 261 -18.20 -16.19 3.66
N TYR A 262 -19.14 -15.26 3.77
CA TYR A 262 -19.59 -14.72 5.06
C TYR A 262 -20.35 -15.76 5.89
N ASP A 263 -21.22 -16.55 5.28
CA ASP A 263 -21.96 -17.64 5.94
C ASP A 263 -20.98 -18.67 6.53
N LYS A 264 -19.91 -19.02 5.81
CA LYS A 264 -18.86 -19.91 6.35
C LYS A 264 -18.14 -19.33 7.55
N LEU A 265 -17.94 -18.02 7.60
CA LEU A 265 -17.40 -17.34 8.78
C LEU A 265 -18.39 -17.37 9.95
N LEU A 266 -19.69 -17.12 9.70
CA LEU A 266 -20.74 -17.18 10.72
C LEU A 266 -20.90 -18.60 11.30
N GLU A 267 -20.78 -19.62 10.46
CA GLU A 267 -20.75 -21.04 10.86
C GLU A 267 -19.50 -21.39 11.68
N GLY A 268 -18.44 -20.59 11.57
CA GLY A 268 -17.13 -20.84 12.17
C GLY A 268 -16.40 -22.02 11.51
N GLN A 269 -16.62 -22.22 10.20
CA GLN A 269 -15.94 -23.24 9.42
C GLN A 269 -14.47 -22.86 9.21
N SER A 270 -13.57 -23.84 9.31
CA SER A 270 -12.15 -23.64 8.98
C SER A 270 -11.89 -24.05 7.54
N GLY A 271 -11.17 -23.21 6.79
CA GLY A 271 -10.64 -23.54 5.46
C GLY A 271 -9.19 -24.04 5.49
N ILE A 272 -8.64 -24.37 6.65
CA ILE A 272 -7.24 -24.83 6.78
C ILE A 272 -7.18 -26.35 6.57
N THR A 273 -6.40 -26.77 5.59
CA THR A 273 -6.20 -28.18 5.23
C THR A 273 -4.71 -28.53 5.21
N PRO A 274 -4.36 -29.83 5.15
CA PRO A 274 -3.05 -30.24 4.69
C PRO A 274 -2.76 -29.68 3.29
N ILE A 275 -1.50 -29.35 3.02
CA ILE A 275 -1.04 -28.91 1.70
C ILE A 275 -1.07 -30.10 0.75
N ASP A 276 -1.73 -29.93 -0.39
CA ASP A 276 -1.91 -30.93 -1.45
C ASP A 276 -1.54 -30.41 -2.85
N ARG A 277 -1.23 -29.11 -2.99
CA ARG A 277 -0.75 -28.50 -4.24
C ARG A 277 0.66 -28.94 -4.65
N PHE A 278 1.48 -29.35 -3.69
CA PHE A 278 2.85 -29.85 -3.91
C PHE A 278 3.23 -30.83 -2.79
N ASP A 279 4.31 -31.59 -2.97
CA ASP A 279 4.83 -32.48 -1.93
C ASP A 279 5.43 -31.69 -0.77
N ALA A 280 4.66 -31.55 0.31
CA ALA A 280 5.08 -30.91 1.54
C ALA A 280 5.70 -31.88 2.56
N SER A 281 5.93 -33.16 2.22
CA SER A 281 6.37 -34.19 3.20
C SER A 281 7.69 -33.83 3.90
N ALA A 282 8.62 -33.20 3.18
CA ALA A 282 9.90 -32.75 3.71
C ALA A 282 9.82 -31.45 4.55
N PHE A 283 8.66 -30.76 4.56
CA PHE A 283 8.49 -29.49 5.25
C PHE A 283 8.05 -29.73 6.71
N SER A 284 8.56 -28.90 7.64
CA SER A 284 8.13 -28.94 9.04
C SER A 284 6.68 -28.46 9.23
N VAL A 285 6.21 -27.58 8.33
CA VAL A 285 4.82 -27.12 8.25
C VAL A 285 4.21 -27.57 6.93
N ARG A 286 3.05 -28.23 7.02
CA ARG A 286 2.38 -28.94 5.92
C ARG A 286 0.90 -28.61 5.84
N ILE A 287 0.52 -27.43 6.34
CA ILE A 287 -0.85 -26.95 6.41
C ILE A 287 -0.94 -25.53 5.88
N ALA A 288 -2.04 -25.20 5.22
CA ALA A 288 -2.31 -23.86 4.70
C ALA A 288 -3.82 -23.67 4.45
N GLY A 289 -4.24 -22.43 4.29
CA GLY A 289 -5.53 -22.09 3.71
C GLY A 289 -5.40 -22.00 2.19
N GLN A 290 -5.61 -23.12 1.50
CA GLN A 290 -5.50 -23.22 0.04
C GLN A 290 -6.85 -22.96 -0.62
N ILE A 291 -6.83 -22.30 -1.77
CA ILE A 291 -7.98 -22.20 -2.65
C ILE A 291 -7.96 -23.42 -3.58
N HIS A 292 -9.04 -24.20 -3.53
CA HIS A 292 -9.29 -25.34 -4.39
C HIS A 292 -10.37 -25.01 -5.43
N ASN A 293 -10.34 -25.71 -6.57
CA ASN A 293 -11.36 -25.63 -7.62
C ASN A 293 -11.64 -24.20 -8.12
N PHE A 294 -10.62 -23.34 -8.12
CA PHE A 294 -10.75 -21.97 -8.60
C PHE A 294 -11.00 -21.93 -10.11
N SER A 295 -11.97 -21.13 -10.55
CA SER A 295 -12.29 -20.90 -11.95
C SER A 295 -12.22 -19.42 -12.30
N CYS A 296 -11.64 -19.12 -13.46
CA CYS A 296 -11.62 -17.80 -14.08
C CYS A 296 -12.64 -17.67 -15.21
N GLU A 297 -13.48 -18.69 -15.41
CA GLU A 297 -14.47 -18.71 -16.50
C GLU A 297 -15.39 -17.48 -16.43
N GLY A 298 -15.60 -16.83 -17.59
CA GLY A 298 -16.36 -15.59 -17.69
C GLY A 298 -15.61 -14.33 -17.24
N TYR A 299 -14.46 -14.46 -16.58
CA TYR A 299 -13.69 -13.31 -16.07
C TYR A 299 -12.33 -13.14 -16.72
N ILE A 300 -11.67 -14.19 -17.20
CA ILE A 300 -10.36 -14.08 -17.86
C ILE A 300 -10.40 -14.88 -19.17
N ASN A 301 -9.88 -14.31 -20.26
CA ASN A 301 -9.72 -15.05 -21.50
C ASN A 301 -8.77 -16.24 -21.30
N GLY A 302 -9.19 -17.45 -21.70
CA GLY A 302 -8.45 -18.69 -21.47
C GLY A 302 -7.01 -18.71 -22.02
N LYS A 303 -6.67 -17.90 -23.03
CA LYS A 303 -5.26 -17.75 -23.49
C LYS A 303 -4.38 -17.02 -22.47
N ASN A 304 -4.94 -16.03 -21.77
CA ASN A 304 -4.23 -15.25 -20.76
C ASN A 304 -4.20 -16.00 -19.42
N ASP A 305 -5.30 -16.66 -19.06
CA ASP A 305 -5.46 -17.42 -17.81
C ASP A 305 -4.29 -18.38 -17.55
N ARG A 306 -3.91 -19.18 -18.54
CA ARG A 306 -2.85 -20.21 -18.43
C ARG A 306 -1.44 -19.66 -18.12
N ARG A 307 -1.23 -18.35 -18.28
CA ARG A 307 0.09 -17.73 -18.13
C ARG A 307 0.21 -16.93 -16.84
N LEU A 308 -0.92 -16.58 -16.23
CA LEU A 308 -0.96 -15.73 -15.06
C LEU A 308 -0.60 -16.53 -13.80
N ASP A 309 0.14 -15.87 -12.91
CA ASP A 309 0.26 -16.33 -11.53
C ASP A 309 -1.11 -16.27 -10.85
N ASP A 310 -1.42 -17.23 -9.97
CA ASP A 310 -2.68 -17.28 -9.23
C ASP A 310 -2.96 -15.98 -8.47
N CYS A 311 -1.91 -15.29 -8.00
CA CYS A 311 -2.02 -13.97 -7.37
C CYS A 311 -2.80 -12.98 -8.25
N TRP A 312 -2.53 -12.96 -9.56
CA TRP A 312 -3.20 -12.08 -10.53
C TRP A 312 -4.54 -12.60 -10.98
N ARG A 313 -4.71 -13.92 -11.04
CA ARG A 313 -6.00 -14.53 -11.37
C ARG A 313 -7.03 -14.23 -10.28
N TYR A 314 -6.64 -14.33 -9.00
CA TYR A 314 -7.48 -13.97 -7.86
C TYR A 314 -7.84 -12.48 -7.88
N CYS A 315 -6.86 -11.61 -8.14
CA CYS A 315 -7.06 -10.16 -8.26
C CYS A 315 -8.08 -9.80 -9.35
N LEU A 316 -7.93 -10.36 -10.55
CA LEU A 316 -8.81 -10.06 -11.68
C LEU A 316 -10.24 -10.52 -11.41
N VAL A 317 -10.42 -11.72 -10.85
CA VAL A 317 -11.76 -12.24 -10.53
C VAL A 317 -12.41 -11.41 -9.42
N ALA A 318 -11.70 -11.16 -8.30
CA ALA A 318 -12.24 -10.35 -7.20
C ALA A 318 -12.57 -8.93 -7.66
N GLY A 319 -11.66 -8.26 -8.38
CA GLY A 319 -11.86 -6.89 -8.86
C GLY A 319 -13.01 -6.75 -9.85
N LYS A 320 -13.14 -7.69 -10.80
CA LYS A 320 -14.28 -7.69 -11.73
C LYS A 320 -15.60 -7.99 -11.05
N LYS A 321 -15.64 -8.91 -10.08
CA LYS A 321 -16.85 -9.16 -9.28
C LYS A 321 -17.26 -7.92 -8.49
N ALA A 322 -16.30 -7.21 -7.89
CA ALA A 322 -16.57 -5.95 -7.20
C ALA A 322 -17.16 -4.88 -8.12
N LEU A 323 -16.62 -4.75 -9.33
CA LEU A 323 -17.18 -3.85 -10.34
C LEU A 323 -18.60 -4.26 -10.75
N VAL A 324 -18.85 -5.55 -10.99
CA VAL A 324 -20.19 -6.05 -11.32
C VAL A 324 -21.19 -5.78 -10.20
N GLU A 325 -20.84 -6.06 -8.94
CA GLU A 325 -21.70 -5.79 -7.78
C GLU A 325 -22.02 -4.28 -7.66
N ALA A 326 -21.06 -3.41 -8.00
CA ALA A 326 -21.27 -1.96 -8.04
C ALA A 326 -22.08 -1.46 -9.25
N ASN A 327 -22.59 -2.35 -10.10
CA ASN A 327 -23.21 -2.04 -11.39
C ASN A 327 -22.27 -1.29 -12.34
N LEU A 328 -21.00 -1.69 -12.37
CA LEU A 328 -19.91 -1.17 -13.22
C LEU A 328 -19.30 -2.29 -14.09
N GLY A 329 -20.13 -3.22 -14.55
CA GLY A 329 -19.69 -4.31 -15.44
C GLY A 329 -19.27 -3.85 -16.85
N PRO A 330 -18.77 -4.76 -17.70
CA PRO A 330 -18.26 -4.43 -19.04
C PRO A 330 -19.23 -3.61 -19.90
N GLU A 331 -20.52 -3.93 -19.89
CA GLU A 331 -21.54 -3.19 -20.65
C GLU A 331 -21.59 -1.70 -20.28
N VAL A 332 -21.43 -1.37 -19.00
CA VAL A 332 -21.43 0.01 -18.48
C VAL A 332 -20.10 0.71 -18.79
N LEU A 333 -18.99 -0.01 -18.73
CA LEU A 333 -17.68 0.55 -19.01
C LEU A 333 -17.39 0.66 -20.51
N GLU A 334 -17.97 -0.17 -21.38
CA GLU A 334 -17.73 -0.17 -22.83
C GLU A 334 -18.63 0.81 -23.59
N THR A 335 -19.83 1.10 -23.09
CA THR A 335 -20.78 2.06 -23.69
C THR A 335 -20.26 3.51 -23.75
N VAL A 336 -19.13 3.80 -23.11
CA VAL A 336 -18.43 5.10 -23.15
C VAL A 336 -17.87 5.42 -24.55
N ASN A 337 -17.63 4.42 -25.42
CA ASN A 337 -16.99 4.60 -26.72
C ASN A 337 -17.94 4.53 -27.94
N GLN A 338 -19.25 4.36 -27.74
CA GLN A 338 -20.22 4.32 -28.84
C GLN A 338 -21.06 5.60 -28.86
N ALA A 339 -21.25 6.19 -30.05
CA ALA A 339 -22.13 7.32 -30.26
C ALA A 339 -23.60 6.88 -30.06
N LEU A 340 -24.07 6.89 -28.81
CA LEU A 340 -25.45 6.60 -28.46
C LEU A 340 -26.36 7.83 -28.73
N PRO A 341 -27.61 7.63 -29.16
CA PRO A 341 -28.58 8.72 -29.28
C PRO A 341 -28.79 9.42 -27.93
N LYS A 342 -28.76 10.76 -27.93
CA LYS A 342 -28.83 11.64 -26.73
C LYS A 342 -29.94 11.31 -25.72
N PHE A 343 -31.01 10.66 -26.17
CA PHE A 343 -32.16 10.26 -25.35
C PHE A 343 -31.88 9.00 -24.49
N LEU A 344 -31.00 8.09 -24.92
CA LEU A 344 -30.56 6.94 -24.12
C LEU A 344 -29.39 7.29 -23.18
N THR A 345 -28.77 8.46 -23.37
CA THR A 345 -27.54 8.94 -22.68
C THR A 345 -27.79 9.39 -21.23
N SER A 346 -29.01 9.29 -20.71
CA SER A 346 -29.34 9.72 -19.34
C SER A 346 -28.85 8.76 -18.25
N VAL A 347 -28.29 7.60 -18.60
CA VAL A 347 -27.55 6.74 -17.68
C VAL A 347 -26.07 7.07 -17.83
N LEU A 348 -25.65 8.07 -17.07
CA LEU A 348 -24.31 8.64 -16.87
C LEU A 348 -23.17 8.02 -17.68
N GLN A 349 -22.69 8.78 -18.67
CA GLN A 349 -21.38 8.55 -19.27
C GLN A 349 -20.31 8.54 -18.17
N MET A 350 -19.66 7.40 -17.97
CA MET A 350 -18.57 7.24 -17.01
C MET A 350 -17.28 7.85 -17.57
N ASP A 351 -16.62 8.70 -16.77
CA ASP A 351 -15.28 9.20 -17.10
C ASP A 351 -14.23 8.23 -16.55
N LYS A 352 -13.68 7.39 -17.43
CA LYS A 352 -12.66 6.40 -17.08
C LYS A 352 -11.38 7.01 -16.50
N SER A 353 -11.08 8.29 -16.77
CA SER A 353 -9.93 8.98 -16.16
C SER A 353 -10.14 9.31 -14.68
N LYS A 354 -11.39 9.25 -14.20
CA LYS A 354 -11.77 9.43 -12.80
C LYS A 354 -12.04 8.12 -12.08
N ILE A 355 -11.63 6.99 -12.65
CA ILE A 355 -11.76 5.67 -12.05
C ILE A 355 -10.38 5.03 -11.97
N GLY A 356 -9.85 4.89 -10.76
CA GLY A 356 -8.52 4.32 -10.50
C GLY A 356 -8.56 2.88 -10.00
N VAL A 357 -7.38 2.25 -9.96
CA VAL A 357 -7.17 0.87 -9.47
C VAL A 357 -5.97 0.83 -8.53
N LEU A 358 -6.19 0.37 -7.30
CA LEU A 358 -5.18 0.25 -6.27
C LEU A 358 -5.34 -1.07 -5.51
N VAL A 359 -5.00 -2.16 -6.18
CA VAL A 359 -4.95 -3.52 -5.63
C VAL A 359 -3.49 -3.95 -5.45
N GLY A 360 -3.07 -4.07 -4.20
CA GLY A 360 -1.70 -4.42 -3.83
C GLY A 360 -1.45 -5.92 -3.69
N SER A 361 -0.18 -6.30 -3.64
CA SER A 361 0.30 -7.64 -3.26
C SER A 361 1.60 -7.48 -2.48
N SER A 362 1.85 -8.34 -1.49
CA SER A 362 3.09 -8.26 -0.72
C SER A 362 4.22 -9.01 -1.40
N LEU A 363 3.96 -10.22 -1.88
CA LEU A 363 4.98 -11.09 -2.47
C LEU A 363 4.94 -11.15 -4.00
N GLY A 364 3.87 -10.65 -4.63
CA GLY A 364 3.71 -10.68 -6.08
C GLY A 364 3.47 -12.09 -6.61
N GLY A 365 3.89 -12.35 -7.86
CA GLY A 365 3.72 -13.66 -8.48
C GLY A 365 4.85 -14.62 -8.10
N LEU A 366 4.72 -15.23 -6.92
CA LEU A 366 5.75 -16.08 -6.36
C LEU A 366 5.93 -17.41 -7.11
N THR A 367 4.86 -17.92 -7.74
CA THR A 367 4.94 -19.11 -8.59
C THR A 367 5.76 -18.81 -9.83
N ALA A 368 5.43 -17.71 -10.53
CA ALA A 368 6.18 -17.25 -11.70
C ALA A 368 7.66 -17.05 -11.37
N PHE A 369 7.98 -16.44 -10.22
CA PHE A 369 9.34 -16.26 -9.75
C PHE A 369 10.08 -17.60 -9.59
N SER A 370 9.49 -18.53 -8.83
CA SER A 370 10.11 -19.83 -8.55
C SER A 370 10.36 -20.64 -9.81
N SER A 371 9.40 -20.70 -10.74
CA SER A 371 9.56 -21.39 -12.02
C SER A 371 10.61 -20.73 -12.91
N GLY A 372 10.73 -19.39 -12.87
CA GLY A 372 11.76 -18.66 -13.60
C GLY A 372 13.17 -18.99 -13.09
N VAL A 373 13.35 -19.05 -11.77
CA VAL A 373 14.62 -19.45 -11.14
C VAL A 373 14.95 -20.90 -11.45
N GLU A 374 13.98 -21.81 -11.37
CA GLU A 374 14.16 -23.21 -11.71
C GLU A 374 14.61 -23.38 -13.18
N ALA A 375 13.93 -22.72 -14.12
CA ALA A 375 14.28 -22.74 -15.53
C ALA A 375 15.71 -22.21 -15.78
N LEU A 376 16.10 -21.15 -15.07
CA LEU A 376 17.45 -20.60 -15.15
C LEU A 376 18.50 -21.63 -14.68
N ILE A 377 18.29 -22.26 -13.52
CA ILE A 377 19.24 -23.20 -12.92
C ILE A 377 19.35 -24.48 -13.76
N GLN A 378 18.22 -25.04 -14.18
CA GLN A 378 18.18 -26.34 -14.86
C GLN A 378 18.51 -26.24 -16.35
N SER A 379 18.19 -25.12 -17.01
CA SER A 379 18.23 -25.03 -18.48
C SER A 379 18.79 -23.71 -19.03
N GLY A 380 19.26 -22.80 -18.16
CA GLY A 380 19.83 -21.52 -18.55
C GLY A 380 18.80 -20.46 -18.95
N HIS A 381 19.25 -19.22 -19.09
CA HIS A 381 18.39 -18.05 -19.27
C HIS A 381 17.48 -18.11 -20.51
N LYS A 382 17.86 -18.84 -21.56
CA LYS A 382 17.07 -18.99 -22.79
C LYS A 382 15.74 -19.73 -22.58
N LYS A 383 15.58 -20.42 -21.46
CA LYS A 383 14.33 -21.12 -21.10
C LYS A 383 13.43 -20.34 -20.15
N ILE A 384 13.87 -19.17 -19.69
CA ILE A 384 13.03 -18.29 -18.87
C ILE A 384 11.85 -17.80 -19.72
N SER A 385 10.64 -17.88 -19.15
CA SER A 385 9.45 -17.33 -19.79
C SER A 385 9.61 -15.82 -20.04
N PRO A 386 9.26 -15.31 -21.23
CA PRO A 386 9.26 -13.86 -21.48
C PRO A 386 8.26 -13.11 -20.59
N PHE A 387 7.34 -13.83 -19.93
CA PHE A 387 6.37 -13.27 -18.99
C PHE A 387 6.84 -13.30 -17.53
N LEU A 388 8.09 -13.70 -17.25
CA LEU A 388 8.60 -13.72 -15.87
C LEU A 388 8.48 -12.34 -15.21
N VAL A 389 9.15 -11.32 -15.76
CA VAL A 389 9.18 -9.98 -15.16
C VAL A 389 7.77 -9.37 -15.04
N PRO A 390 6.91 -9.40 -16.08
CA PRO A 390 5.54 -8.91 -15.98
C PRO A 390 4.65 -9.65 -15.00
N TYR A 391 5.01 -10.83 -14.50
CA TYR A 391 4.15 -11.56 -13.55
C TYR A 391 4.75 -11.71 -12.17
N ILE A 392 6.00 -11.33 -11.92
CA ILE A 392 6.55 -11.30 -10.54
C ILE A 392 6.31 -9.97 -9.82
N ILE A 393 6.17 -8.87 -10.55
CA ILE A 393 6.15 -7.53 -9.95
C ILE A 393 4.79 -7.20 -9.28
N PRO A 394 4.77 -6.65 -8.05
CA PRO A 394 3.54 -6.46 -7.27
C PRO A 394 2.46 -5.56 -7.90
N ASN A 395 2.81 -4.69 -8.85
CA ASN A 395 1.85 -3.74 -9.43
C ASN A 395 0.96 -4.31 -10.53
N MET A 396 1.14 -5.58 -10.88
CA MET A 396 0.46 -6.19 -12.02
C MET A 396 -1.01 -6.47 -11.74
N GLY A 397 -1.40 -6.70 -10.48
CA GLY A 397 -2.82 -6.82 -10.12
C GLY A 397 -3.61 -5.58 -10.56
N SER A 398 -3.12 -4.39 -10.19
CA SER A 398 -3.74 -3.12 -10.58
C SER A 398 -3.66 -2.87 -12.08
N ALA A 399 -2.48 -3.08 -12.68
CA ALA A 399 -2.26 -2.83 -14.10
C ALA A 399 -3.11 -3.75 -14.99
N LEU A 400 -3.15 -5.05 -14.73
CA LEU A 400 -3.94 -6.01 -15.51
C LEU A 400 -5.42 -5.71 -15.40
N LEU A 401 -5.91 -5.37 -14.20
CA LEU A 401 -7.31 -5.02 -14.01
C LEU A 401 -7.66 -3.73 -14.76
N ALA A 402 -6.82 -2.69 -14.68
CA ALA A 402 -6.99 -1.45 -15.42
C ALA A 402 -6.96 -1.66 -16.95
N ILE A 403 -6.00 -2.45 -17.46
CA ILE A 403 -5.90 -2.77 -18.89
C ILE A 403 -7.15 -3.48 -19.38
N ASP A 404 -7.62 -4.46 -18.62
CA ASP A 404 -8.75 -5.30 -19.02
C ASP A 404 -10.09 -4.53 -18.98
N THR A 405 -10.25 -3.61 -18.02
CA THR A 405 -11.49 -2.82 -17.85
C THR A 405 -11.44 -1.44 -18.52
N GLY A 406 -10.25 -1.03 -18.97
CA GLY A 406 -9.97 0.27 -19.57
C GLY A 406 -9.97 1.45 -18.60
N LEU A 407 -9.79 1.21 -17.30
CA LEU A 407 -9.77 2.28 -16.28
C LEU A 407 -8.47 3.09 -16.38
N MET A 408 -8.57 4.42 -16.31
CA MET A 408 -7.49 5.35 -16.64
C MET A 408 -7.13 6.32 -15.50
N GLY A 409 -7.79 6.22 -14.34
CA GLY A 409 -7.45 7.00 -13.16
C GLY A 409 -6.18 6.50 -12.46
N PRO A 410 -5.90 6.94 -11.22
CA PRO A 410 -4.71 6.54 -10.48
C PRO A 410 -4.56 5.02 -10.41
N SER A 411 -3.44 4.52 -10.94
CA SER A 411 -3.14 3.08 -10.99
C SER A 411 -1.69 2.83 -10.57
N TYR A 412 -1.52 2.15 -9.44
CA TYR A 412 -0.22 1.75 -8.88
C TYR A 412 -0.45 0.66 -7.83
N CYS A 413 0.59 0.27 -7.08
CA CYS A 413 0.45 -0.69 -6.01
C CYS A 413 1.14 -0.23 -4.74
N ILE A 414 0.61 -0.68 -3.62
CA ILE A 414 1.26 -0.61 -2.32
C ILE A 414 1.61 -2.04 -1.91
N SER A 415 2.81 -2.22 -1.36
CA SER A 415 3.26 -3.48 -0.76
C SER A 415 3.77 -3.17 0.65
N THR A 416 2.99 -3.56 1.66
CA THR A 416 3.28 -3.32 3.08
C THR A 416 2.95 -4.55 3.91
N ALA A 417 3.37 -5.73 3.42
CA ALA A 417 3.11 -7.01 4.06
C ALA A 417 1.62 -7.18 4.42
N CYS A 418 1.33 -7.69 5.61
CA CYS A 418 -0.04 -7.95 6.09
C CYS A 418 -0.98 -6.73 6.07
N ALA A 419 -0.45 -5.51 6.04
CA ALA A 419 -1.23 -4.28 6.04
C ALA A 419 -1.54 -3.73 4.63
N THR A 420 -1.20 -4.47 3.57
CA THR A 420 -1.29 -4.01 2.17
C THR A 420 -2.68 -3.50 1.80
N ALA A 421 -3.75 -4.27 2.06
CA ALA A 421 -5.11 -3.84 1.76
C ALA A 421 -5.51 -2.55 2.50
N ASN A 422 -5.17 -2.45 3.79
CA ASN A 422 -5.50 -1.27 4.60
C ASN A 422 -4.81 -0.01 4.08
N HIS A 423 -3.56 -0.11 3.62
CA HIS A 423 -2.89 1.01 2.98
C HIS A 423 -3.52 1.37 1.64
N CYS A 424 -3.94 0.38 0.86
CA CYS A 424 -4.65 0.62 -0.40
C CYS A 424 -5.98 1.35 -0.16
N PHE A 425 -6.79 0.92 0.82
CA PHE A 425 -8.03 1.62 1.17
C PHE A 425 -7.78 3.05 1.64
N PHE A 426 -6.79 3.25 2.51
CA PHE A 426 -6.44 4.58 3.02
C PHE A 426 -5.95 5.53 1.90
N ALA A 427 -5.10 5.04 1.00
CA ALA A 427 -4.60 5.82 -0.12
C ALA A 427 -5.68 6.09 -1.18
N ALA A 428 -6.52 5.10 -1.50
CA ALA A 428 -7.67 5.24 -2.39
C ALA A 428 -8.65 6.31 -1.88
N ALA A 429 -8.95 6.32 -0.58
CA ALA A 429 -9.72 7.37 0.06
C ALA A 429 -9.10 8.76 -0.15
N GLY A 430 -7.77 8.85 -0.06
CA GLY A 430 -7.03 10.08 -0.35
C GLY A 430 -7.22 10.58 -1.78
N HIS A 431 -7.14 9.71 -2.79
CA HIS A 431 -7.39 10.07 -4.19
C HIS A 431 -8.80 10.64 -4.41
N ILE A 432 -9.82 10.04 -3.78
CA ILE A 432 -11.20 10.51 -3.88
C ILE A 432 -11.35 11.90 -3.22
N ARG A 433 -10.83 12.07 -2.00
CA ARG A 433 -10.93 13.32 -1.25
C ARG A 433 -10.19 14.49 -1.90
N ARG A 434 -9.11 14.22 -2.65
CA ARG A 434 -8.39 15.22 -3.45
C ARG A 434 -9.05 15.52 -4.80
N GLY A 435 -10.11 14.78 -5.17
CA GLY A 435 -10.83 14.96 -6.44
C GLY A 435 -10.09 14.37 -7.65
N GLU A 436 -9.05 13.56 -7.42
CA GLU A 436 -8.28 12.90 -8.47
C GLU A 436 -9.09 11.78 -9.11
N ALA A 437 -9.92 11.09 -8.33
CA ALA A 437 -10.83 10.05 -8.78
C ALA A 437 -12.23 10.20 -8.13
N ASN A 438 -13.26 9.72 -8.81
CA ASN A 438 -14.59 9.54 -8.24
C ASN A 438 -14.77 8.12 -7.69
N ILE A 439 -14.11 7.14 -8.31
CA ILE A 439 -14.18 5.72 -7.97
C ILE A 439 -12.75 5.16 -7.88
N MET A 440 -12.50 4.33 -6.88
CA MET A 440 -11.27 3.56 -6.74
C MET A 440 -11.60 2.08 -6.51
N VAL A 441 -11.05 1.22 -7.36
CA VAL A 441 -11.05 -0.24 -7.16
C VAL A 441 -9.87 -0.57 -6.25
N ALA A 442 -10.10 -0.78 -4.96
CA ALA A 442 -9.04 -0.87 -3.97
C ALA A 442 -9.04 -2.22 -3.24
N GLY A 443 -7.88 -2.76 -2.88
CA GLY A 443 -7.81 -4.04 -2.17
C GLY A 443 -6.42 -4.66 -2.12
N ALA A 444 -6.38 -5.97 -1.91
CA ALA A 444 -5.14 -6.74 -2.06
C ALA A 444 -5.39 -8.18 -2.52
N THR A 445 -4.30 -8.83 -2.96
CA THR A 445 -4.28 -10.24 -3.38
C THR A 445 -2.98 -10.92 -2.91
N GLU A 446 -3.04 -12.22 -2.64
CA GLU A 446 -1.86 -13.03 -2.34
C GLU A 446 -2.08 -14.50 -2.71
N ALA A 447 -1.04 -15.16 -3.25
CA ALA A 447 -1.05 -16.58 -3.62
C ALA A 447 0.26 -17.27 -3.22
N ALA A 448 0.63 -17.12 -1.95
CA ALA A 448 1.94 -17.51 -1.44
C ALA A 448 2.05 -19.00 -1.02
N VAL A 449 1.02 -19.81 -1.24
CA VAL A 449 1.06 -21.26 -0.91
C VAL A 449 1.79 -22.01 -2.02
N THR A 450 3.11 -21.83 -2.02
CA THR A 450 4.08 -22.44 -2.93
C THR A 450 5.25 -23.02 -2.12
N PRO A 451 6.09 -23.90 -2.70
CA PRO A 451 7.26 -24.44 -1.99
C PRO A 451 8.18 -23.35 -1.42
N VAL A 452 8.48 -22.31 -2.21
CA VAL A 452 9.34 -21.21 -1.77
C VAL A 452 8.65 -20.30 -0.74
N GLY A 453 7.34 -20.06 -0.88
CA GLY A 453 6.58 -19.25 0.06
C GLY A 453 6.48 -19.91 1.44
N VAL A 454 6.05 -21.18 1.47
CA VAL A 454 5.98 -21.97 2.71
C VAL A 454 7.37 -22.15 3.30
N GLY A 455 8.38 -22.52 2.50
CA GLY A 455 9.76 -22.68 2.96
C GLY A 455 10.35 -21.39 3.57
N GLY A 456 10.11 -20.25 2.94
CA GLY A 456 10.54 -18.94 3.44
C GLY A 456 9.95 -18.61 4.81
N PHE A 457 8.63 -18.78 4.99
CA PHE A 457 7.99 -18.53 6.27
C PHE A 457 8.32 -19.57 7.36
N ILE A 458 8.63 -20.81 6.99
CA ILE A 458 9.22 -21.80 7.90
C ILE A 458 10.58 -21.31 8.41
N ALA A 459 11.44 -20.81 7.51
CA ALA A 459 12.76 -20.30 7.88
C ALA A 459 12.67 -19.12 8.86
N CYS A 460 11.63 -18.28 8.72
CA CYS A 460 11.32 -17.20 9.66
C CYS A 460 10.77 -17.68 11.01
N ARG A 461 10.37 -18.96 11.15
CA ARG A 461 9.78 -19.56 12.37
C ARG A 461 8.50 -18.86 12.86
N VAL A 462 7.67 -18.44 11.92
CA VAL A 462 6.43 -17.68 12.20
C VAL A 462 5.14 -18.47 11.96
N LEU A 463 5.24 -19.65 11.34
CA LEU A 463 4.11 -20.52 11.03
C LEU A 463 3.79 -21.49 12.18
N SER A 464 2.50 -21.77 12.37
CA SER A 464 2.04 -22.85 13.26
C SER A 464 2.54 -24.21 12.74
N GLN A 465 3.02 -25.05 13.65
CA GLN A 465 3.53 -26.40 13.33
C GLN A 465 2.51 -27.51 13.60
N ARG A 466 1.25 -27.14 13.86
CA ARG A 466 0.17 -28.06 14.25
C ARG A 466 -0.41 -28.86 13.07
N ASN A 467 0.44 -29.66 12.44
CA ASN A 467 0.10 -30.47 11.27
C ASN A 467 -0.98 -31.53 11.55
N SER A 468 -1.06 -32.04 12.78
CA SER A 468 -2.02 -33.10 13.16
C SER A 468 -3.46 -32.61 13.28
N GLU A 469 -3.67 -31.31 13.51
CA GLU A 469 -4.99 -30.69 13.66
C GLU A 469 -5.08 -29.37 12.89
N PRO A 470 -5.02 -29.39 11.54
CA PRO A 470 -4.91 -28.18 10.71
C PRO A 470 -6.01 -27.16 11.00
N HIS A 471 -7.26 -27.63 11.14
CA HIS A 471 -8.45 -26.82 11.44
C HIS A 471 -8.42 -26.13 12.82
N LYS A 472 -7.47 -26.46 13.69
CA LYS A 472 -7.25 -25.82 14.99
C LYS A 472 -5.92 -25.06 15.06
N ALA A 473 -5.11 -25.03 14.00
CA ALA A 473 -3.75 -24.51 14.05
C ALA A 473 -3.71 -23.01 14.34
N SER A 474 -4.38 -22.21 13.51
CA SER A 474 -4.63 -20.81 13.85
C SER A 474 -5.61 -20.76 15.03
N ARG A 475 -5.32 -19.95 16.04
CA ARG A 475 -6.08 -19.80 17.29
C ARG A 475 -5.73 -18.51 18.02
N PRO A 476 -6.13 -17.35 17.46
CA PRO A 476 -5.76 -16.07 18.03
C PRO A 476 -6.15 -15.94 19.51
N TRP A 477 -5.24 -15.35 20.30
CA TRP A 477 -5.32 -15.16 21.75
C TRP A 477 -5.36 -16.42 22.62
N ASP A 478 -5.48 -17.61 22.04
CA ASP A 478 -5.41 -18.87 22.78
C ASP A 478 -4.00 -19.10 23.35
N LYS A 479 -3.92 -19.70 24.54
CA LYS A 479 -2.64 -19.91 25.24
C LYS A 479 -1.69 -20.84 24.47
N GLU A 480 -2.21 -21.73 23.64
CA GLU A 480 -1.44 -22.72 22.88
C GLU A 480 -1.16 -22.31 21.42
N ARG A 481 -1.36 -21.03 21.08
CA ARG A 481 -1.01 -20.51 19.76
C ARG A 481 0.51 -20.53 19.56
N ASP A 482 0.95 -20.96 18.38
CA ASP A 482 2.37 -21.19 18.08
C ASP A 482 2.85 -20.51 16.79
N GLY A 483 2.00 -19.72 16.15
CA GLY A 483 2.30 -19.05 14.88
C GLY A 483 1.05 -18.84 14.04
N PHE A 484 1.20 -18.11 12.94
CA PHE A 484 0.09 -17.92 12.00
C PHE A 484 -0.03 -19.11 11.04
N VAL A 485 -1.16 -19.23 10.35
CA VAL A 485 -1.33 -20.18 9.25
C VAL A 485 -1.35 -19.41 7.93
N LEU A 486 -0.46 -19.78 7.01
CA LEU A 486 -0.39 -19.15 5.69
C LEU A 486 -1.67 -19.46 4.90
N GLY A 487 -2.21 -18.46 4.22
CA GLY A 487 -3.33 -18.61 3.31
C GLY A 487 -3.19 -17.71 2.10
N GLU A 488 -4.14 -17.84 1.18
CA GLU A 488 -4.19 -17.10 -0.08
C GLU A 488 -5.61 -16.62 -0.39
N GLY A 489 -5.71 -15.62 -1.27
CA GLY A 489 -6.97 -15.04 -1.69
C GLY A 489 -6.86 -13.57 -2.08
N SER A 490 -8.00 -12.97 -2.38
CA SER A 490 -8.12 -11.56 -2.73
C SER A 490 -9.40 -10.96 -2.16
N GLY A 491 -9.31 -9.71 -1.71
CA GLY A 491 -10.44 -8.90 -1.25
C GLY A 491 -10.35 -7.51 -1.86
N VAL A 492 -11.42 -7.09 -2.54
CA VAL A 492 -11.49 -5.82 -3.28
C VAL A 492 -12.79 -5.09 -2.95
N LEU A 493 -12.72 -3.76 -2.81
CA LEU A 493 -13.85 -2.88 -2.60
C LEU A 493 -13.91 -1.84 -3.73
N ILE A 494 -15.13 -1.46 -4.11
CA ILE A 494 -15.39 -0.27 -4.93
C ILE A 494 -15.67 0.88 -3.97
N MET A 495 -14.68 1.77 -3.83
CA MET A 495 -14.77 2.98 -3.03
C MET A 495 -15.18 4.14 -3.95
N GLU A 496 -16.17 4.92 -3.55
CA GLU A 496 -16.75 5.95 -4.42
C GLU A 496 -17.16 7.20 -3.64
N SER A 497 -17.05 8.38 -4.25
CA SER A 497 -17.57 9.60 -3.60
C SER A 497 -19.09 9.55 -3.46
N LEU A 498 -19.62 9.98 -2.31
CA LEU A 498 -21.05 9.95 -2.05
C LEU A 498 -21.85 10.76 -3.09
N GLU A 499 -21.33 11.91 -3.52
CA GLU A 499 -21.93 12.71 -4.61
C GLU A 499 -22.08 11.87 -5.88
N HIS A 500 -21.00 11.19 -6.31
CA HIS A 500 -21.02 10.40 -7.54
C HIS A 500 -21.92 9.17 -7.43
N ALA A 501 -21.82 8.44 -6.31
CA ALA A 501 -22.66 7.27 -6.02
C ALA A 501 -24.15 7.65 -6.02
N THR A 502 -24.53 8.74 -5.36
CA THR A 502 -25.91 9.24 -5.31
C THR A 502 -26.38 9.67 -6.69
N LYS A 503 -25.54 10.40 -7.45
CA LYS A 503 -25.88 10.87 -8.80
C LYS A 503 -26.19 9.71 -9.75
N ARG A 504 -25.50 8.57 -9.61
CA ARG A 504 -25.72 7.37 -10.43
C ARG A 504 -26.74 6.38 -9.87
N GLY A 505 -27.35 6.67 -8.73
CA GLY A 505 -28.28 5.75 -8.07
C GLY A 505 -27.61 4.44 -7.63
N ALA A 506 -26.33 4.50 -7.22
CA ALA A 506 -25.60 3.34 -6.74
C ALA A 506 -26.23 2.78 -5.46
N ASN A 507 -26.17 1.45 -5.29
CA ASN A 507 -26.44 0.84 -3.99
C ASN A 507 -25.28 1.16 -3.05
N ILE A 508 -25.57 1.80 -1.90
CA ILE A 508 -24.58 2.15 -0.89
C ILE A 508 -24.61 1.08 0.21
N ILE A 509 -23.52 0.32 0.33
CA ILE A 509 -23.40 -0.81 1.25
C ILE A 509 -22.95 -0.32 2.63
N ALA A 510 -21.94 0.54 2.65
CA ALA A 510 -21.35 1.10 3.86
C ALA A 510 -20.65 2.43 3.56
N GLU A 511 -20.24 3.14 4.61
CA GLU A 511 -19.43 4.36 4.51
C GLU A 511 -18.02 4.11 5.08
N TYR A 512 -16.99 4.46 4.32
CA TYR A 512 -15.62 4.55 4.82
C TYR A 512 -15.44 5.91 5.49
N LEU A 513 -15.37 5.89 6.81
CA LEU A 513 -15.20 7.12 7.60
C LEU A 513 -13.73 7.55 7.67
N GLY A 514 -12.82 6.59 7.87
CA GLY A 514 -11.42 6.92 8.08
C GLY A 514 -10.46 5.76 8.37
N GLY A 515 -9.17 6.09 8.41
CA GLY A 515 -8.04 5.19 8.61
C GLY A 515 -6.75 5.94 8.94
N ALA A 516 -5.70 5.22 9.32
CA ALA A 516 -4.40 5.80 9.60
C ALA A 516 -3.27 4.82 9.30
N VAL A 517 -2.07 5.37 9.12
CA VAL A 517 -0.82 4.64 8.92
C VAL A 517 0.21 5.13 9.93
N THR A 518 0.88 4.20 10.61
CA THR A 518 1.96 4.45 11.57
C THR A 518 3.07 3.41 11.40
N CYS A 519 4.29 3.74 11.84
CA CYS A 519 5.41 2.80 11.90
C CYS A 519 5.89 2.67 13.35
N ASP A 520 6.12 1.44 13.80
CA ASP A 520 6.65 1.17 15.14
C ASP A 520 8.10 1.63 15.32
N ALA A 521 8.87 1.68 14.22
CA ALA A 521 10.31 2.01 14.19
C ALA A 521 11.09 1.27 15.30
N TYR A 522 10.82 -0.03 15.47
CA TYR A 522 11.26 -0.81 16.63
C TYR A 522 12.04 -2.06 16.24
N HIS A 523 11.39 -2.99 15.55
CA HIS A 523 11.98 -4.26 15.13
C HIS A 523 11.35 -4.69 13.80
N MET A 524 12.04 -5.55 13.04
CA MET A 524 11.60 -5.94 11.69
C MET A 524 10.28 -6.72 11.68
N THR A 525 10.08 -7.61 12.67
CA THR A 525 8.91 -8.51 12.75
C THR A 525 8.18 -8.43 14.09
N ASP A 526 8.92 -8.41 15.20
CA ASP A 526 8.32 -8.26 16.52
C ASP A 526 7.63 -6.89 16.73
N PRO A 527 6.39 -6.89 17.23
CA PRO A 527 5.70 -5.65 17.58
C PRO A 527 6.30 -5.06 18.85
N ARG A 528 6.06 -3.75 19.06
CA ARG A 528 6.35 -3.16 20.36
C ARG A 528 5.50 -3.80 21.45
N LYS A 529 6.13 -4.30 22.52
CA LYS A 529 5.44 -4.90 23.68
C LYS A 529 4.46 -3.95 24.37
N ASP A 530 4.75 -2.65 24.33
CA ASP A 530 3.86 -1.62 24.87
C ASP A 530 2.63 -1.35 23.98
N GLY A 531 2.58 -1.86 22.75
CA GLY A 531 1.50 -1.61 21.80
C GLY A 531 1.34 -0.14 21.39
N LEU A 532 2.41 0.68 21.51
CA LEU A 532 2.33 2.12 21.23
C LEU A 532 1.90 2.40 19.80
N GLY A 533 2.57 1.85 18.79
CA GLY A 533 2.23 2.15 17.39
C GLY A 533 0.84 1.68 17.02
N VAL A 534 0.41 0.47 17.43
CA VAL A 534 -0.97 0.00 17.24
C VAL A 534 -1.97 0.96 17.90
N SER A 535 -1.75 1.35 19.16
CA SER A 535 -2.67 2.25 19.86
C SER A 535 -2.72 3.65 19.24
N SER A 536 -1.59 4.15 18.74
CA SER A 536 -1.49 5.44 18.05
C SER A 536 -2.18 5.38 16.69
N CYS A 537 -2.06 4.26 15.97
CA CYS A 537 -2.76 4.03 14.71
C CYS A 537 -4.27 4.08 14.90
N VAL A 538 -4.80 3.33 15.88
CA VAL A 538 -6.24 3.31 16.17
C VAL A 538 -6.73 4.70 16.58
N ARG A 539 -6.02 5.44 17.46
CA ARG A 539 -6.41 6.81 17.83
C ARG A 539 -6.46 7.74 16.63
N ARG A 540 -5.43 7.73 15.79
CA ARG A 540 -5.38 8.58 14.59
C ARG A 540 -6.48 8.22 13.58
N ALA A 541 -6.80 6.94 13.44
CA ALA A 541 -7.89 6.49 12.57
C ALA A 541 -9.25 6.99 13.09
N LEU A 542 -9.47 6.96 14.41
CA LEU A 542 -10.69 7.50 15.04
C LEU A 542 -10.77 9.02 14.93
N GLU A 543 -9.66 9.72 15.15
CA GLU A 543 -9.55 11.16 14.98
C GLU A 543 -9.88 11.58 13.53
N GLU A 544 -9.30 10.89 12.56
CA GLU A 544 -9.51 11.18 11.14
C GLU A 544 -10.92 10.79 10.68
N ALA A 545 -11.49 9.70 11.21
CA ALA A 545 -12.87 9.30 10.96
C ALA A 545 -13.91 10.23 11.62
N GLY A 546 -13.51 11.06 12.58
CA GLY A 546 -14.44 11.82 13.39
C GLY A 546 -15.34 10.92 14.25
N VAL A 547 -14.79 9.84 14.82
CA VAL A 547 -15.48 8.83 15.63
C VAL A 547 -14.87 8.78 17.03
N SER A 548 -15.70 8.85 18.07
CA SER A 548 -15.22 8.66 19.44
C SER A 548 -14.98 7.17 19.74
N PRO A 549 -14.05 6.82 20.65
CA PRO A 549 -13.82 5.41 21.01
C PRO A 549 -15.08 4.68 21.48
N GLU A 550 -16.04 5.39 22.09
CA GLU A 550 -17.29 4.84 22.61
C GLU A 550 -18.30 4.49 21.51
N GLU A 551 -18.16 5.05 20.31
CA GLU A 551 -19.01 4.73 19.16
C GLU A 551 -18.61 3.40 18.49
N VAL A 552 -17.40 2.88 18.77
CA VAL A 552 -16.91 1.62 18.20
C VAL A 552 -17.49 0.44 18.95
N ASN A 553 -18.34 -0.33 18.27
CA ASN A 553 -18.97 -1.53 18.83
C ASN A 553 -18.34 -2.84 18.36
N TYR A 554 -17.48 -2.82 17.34
CA TYR A 554 -16.89 -4.02 16.76
C TYR A 554 -15.48 -3.77 16.23
N VAL A 555 -14.57 -4.71 16.52
CA VAL A 555 -13.21 -4.75 15.99
C VAL A 555 -12.97 -6.11 15.33
N ASN A 556 -12.77 -6.10 14.01
CA ASN A 556 -12.15 -7.23 13.31
C ASN A 556 -10.62 -7.06 13.40
N ALA A 557 -10.00 -7.84 14.28
CA ALA A 557 -8.61 -7.67 14.66
C ALA A 557 -7.61 -8.29 13.66
N HIS A 558 -6.35 -7.86 13.75
CA HIS A 558 -5.25 -8.44 12.99
C HIS A 558 -5.01 -9.90 13.40
N ALA A 559 -4.90 -10.16 14.71
CA ALA A 559 -5.09 -11.47 15.34
C ALA A 559 -4.43 -12.63 14.59
N THR A 560 -3.10 -12.58 14.45
CA THR A 560 -2.37 -13.51 13.58
C THR A 560 -2.13 -14.87 14.23
N SER A 561 -2.57 -15.10 15.47
CA SER A 561 -2.26 -16.33 16.21
C SER A 561 -0.78 -16.43 16.58
N THR A 562 -0.09 -15.28 16.63
CA THR A 562 1.31 -15.21 17.09
C THR A 562 1.38 -14.83 18.57
N PRO A 563 2.32 -15.39 19.36
CA PRO A 563 2.41 -15.08 20.78
C PRO A 563 2.57 -13.58 21.07
N ALA A 564 3.49 -12.91 20.39
CA ALA A 564 3.79 -11.49 20.60
C ALA A 564 2.74 -10.55 19.99
N GLY A 565 2.35 -10.78 18.73
CA GLY A 565 1.38 -9.96 17.98
C GLY A 565 0.05 -9.81 18.69
N ASP A 566 -0.56 -10.95 19.03
CA ASP A 566 -1.88 -10.99 19.64
C ASP A 566 -1.94 -10.25 21.00
N LEU A 567 -0.88 -10.36 21.83
CA LEU A 567 -0.83 -9.66 23.12
C LEU A 567 -0.59 -8.16 22.95
N ALA A 568 0.29 -7.77 22.02
CA ALA A 568 0.55 -6.37 21.72
C ALA A 568 -0.73 -5.67 21.22
N GLU A 569 -1.49 -6.33 20.35
CA GLU A 569 -2.77 -5.82 19.84
C GLU A 569 -3.81 -5.64 20.96
N VAL A 570 -4.02 -6.65 21.80
CA VAL A 570 -4.97 -6.55 22.93
C VAL A 570 -4.56 -5.45 23.91
N ASN A 571 -3.27 -5.34 24.22
CA ASN A 571 -2.76 -4.29 25.11
C ASN A 571 -2.98 -2.89 24.50
N ALA A 572 -2.77 -2.74 23.20
CA ALA A 572 -3.01 -1.51 22.48
C ALA A 572 -4.50 -1.12 22.51
N LEU A 573 -5.41 -2.05 22.24
CA LEU A 573 -6.84 -1.80 22.25
C LEU A 573 -7.35 -1.39 23.63
N LYS A 574 -6.88 -2.04 24.71
CA LYS A 574 -7.19 -1.63 26.11
C LYS A 574 -6.72 -0.22 26.45
N LYS A 575 -5.69 0.30 25.77
CA LYS A 575 -5.22 1.67 25.96
C LYS A 575 -6.14 2.69 25.30
N VAL A 576 -6.80 2.32 24.20
CA VAL A 576 -7.70 3.20 23.43
C VAL A 576 -9.12 3.12 23.96
N PHE A 577 -9.69 1.92 24.06
CA PHE A 577 -11.07 1.68 24.46
C PHE A 577 -11.15 1.45 25.97
N LYS A 578 -11.68 2.45 26.71
CA LYS A 578 -11.78 2.40 28.18
C LYS A 578 -12.97 1.56 28.66
N ASN A 579 -14.11 1.65 27.99
CA ASN A 579 -15.27 0.82 28.24
C ASN A 579 -15.43 -0.19 27.09
N THR A 580 -15.18 -1.47 27.37
CA THR A 580 -15.22 -2.55 26.36
C THR A 580 -16.40 -3.51 26.56
N SER A 581 -17.32 -3.22 27.48
CA SER A 581 -18.44 -4.10 27.84
C SER A 581 -19.36 -4.44 26.65
N GLU A 582 -19.64 -3.43 25.81
CA GLU A 582 -20.49 -3.58 24.62
C GLU A 582 -19.69 -3.86 23.33
N MET A 583 -18.36 -3.71 23.36
CA MET A 583 -17.50 -3.90 22.20
C MET A 583 -17.29 -5.40 21.93
N LYS A 584 -17.55 -5.84 20.70
CA LYS A 584 -17.23 -7.18 20.22
C LYS A 584 -15.91 -7.18 19.48
N MET A 585 -15.14 -8.24 19.65
CA MET A 585 -13.86 -8.40 18.96
C MET A 585 -13.72 -9.85 18.52
N ASN A 586 -13.38 -10.04 17.26
CA ASN A 586 -13.00 -11.34 16.71
C ASN A 586 -11.83 -11.14 15.74
N GLY A 587 -11.37 -12.22 15.12
CA GLY A 587 -10.55 -12.13 13.92
C GLY A 587 -11.04 -13.16 12.92
N THR A 588 -10.97 -12.83 11.64
CA THR A 588 -11.29 -13.78 10.53
C THR A 588 -10.38 -15.01 10.46
N LYS A 589 -9.47 -15.19 11.44
CA LYS A 589 -8.42 -16.19 11.43
C LYS A 589 -8.71 -17.42 12.29
N VAL A 590 -9.76 -17.48 13.16
CA VAL A 590 -10.27 -18.78 13.69
C VAL A 590 -11.54 -18.81 14.58
N ARG A 591 -12.23 -19.97 14.45
CA ARG A 591 -13.15 -20.81 15.29
C ARG A 591 -13.89 -20.26 16.53
N LYS A 592 -15.15 -20.67 16.58
CA LYS A 592 -16.12 -20.73 17.69
C LYS A 592 -15.63 -21.59 18.89
N PRO A 593 -15.71 -21.12 20.16
CA PRO A 593 -15.77 -22.04 21.28
C PRO A 593 -17.14 -22.74 21.24
N LYS A 594 -17.16 -24.08 21.21
CA LYS A 594 -18.37 -24.84 21.55
C LYS A 594 -18.71 -24.49 23.01
N PHE A 595 -19.58 -23.52 23.23
CA PHE A 595 -20.37 -23.51 24.46
C PHE A 595 -21.39 -24.64 24.31
N ASN A 596 -21.25 -25.65 25.17
CA ASN A 596 -22.31 -26.61 25.41
C ASN A 596 -23.59 -25.83 25.71
N SER A 597 -24.64 -26.03 24.90
CA SER A 597 -25.99 -25.66 25.27
C SER A 597 -26.48 -26.62 26.37
N ALA A 598 -26.01 -26.39 27.58
CA ALA A 598 -26.68 -26.79 28.80
C ALA A 598 -26.57 -25.59 29.73
N TYR A 599 -27.70 -25.11 30.23
CA TYR A 599 -27.89 -23.86 30.99
C TYR A 599 -28.06 -22.57 30.16
N THR A 600 -29.18 -22.46 29.44
CA THR A 600 -30.11 -21.32 29.59
C THR A 600 -31.49 -21.76 29.10
N GLN A 601 -32.10 -22.68 29.84
CA GLN A 601 -33.55 -22.82 29.85
C GLN A 601 -34.01 -21.88 30.98
N PHE A 602 -34.57 -20.72 30.65
CA PHE A 602 -35.67 -20.04 31.34
C PHE A 602 -35.82 -18.58 30.86
N ARG A 603 -37.07 -18.23 30.54
CA ARG A 603 -37.68 -16.89 30.35
C ARG A 603 -37.62 -16.25 28.96
N VAL A 604 -38.60 -16.64 28.14
CA VAL A 604 -39.22 -15.76 27.14
C VAL A 604 -40.63 -15.38 27.64
N THR A 605 -40.77 -14.09 27.96
CA THR A 605 -41.95 -13.22 27.90
C THR A 605 -43.29 -13.63 28.55
N SER A 606 -43.62 -12.94 29.65
CA SER A 606 -44.99 -12.60 30.06
C SER A 606 -45.24 -11.12 29.77
N ALA A 607 -45.50 -10.78 28.51
CA ALA A 607 -46.13 -9.50 28.11
C ALA A 607 -46.82 -9.57 26.73
N PHE A 608 -46.92 -10.75 26.13
CA PHE A 608 -47.61 -10.98 24.84
C PHE A 608 -49.04 -11.54 25.02
N LEU A 609 -49.54 -11.66 26.26
CA LEU A 609 -50.84 -12.26 26.58
C LEU A 609 -51.94 -11.25 26.95
N SER A 610 -51.75 -9.95 26.69
CA SER A 610 -52.80 -8.92 26.93
C SER A 610 -53.37 -8.29 25.65
N PHE A 611 -52.93 -8.72 24.46
CA PHE A 611 -53.43 -8.16 23.19
C PHE A 611 -54.26 -9.14 22.35
N TYR A 612 -54.33 -10.43 22.72
CA TYR A 612 -55.00 -11.47 21.93
C TYR A 612 -56.30 -12.04 22.53
N LEU A 613 -56.78 -11.49 23.65
CA LEU A 613 -58.01 -11.93 24.33
C LEU A 613 -59.12 -10.86 24.34
N SER A 614 -59.31 -10.13 23.24
CA SER A 614 -60.45 -9.20 23.08
C SER A 614 -61.30 -9.40 21.82
N LYS A 615 -61.05 -10.45 21.03
CA LYS A 615 -61.91 -10.82 19.91
C LYS A 615 -61.96 -12.33 19.79
N TYR A 616 -63.03 -12.93 20.32
CA TYR A 616 -63.81 -14.03 19.74
C TYR A 616 -64.77 -14.54 20.82
N GLN A 617 -65.88 -13.81 20.94
CA GLN A 617 -67.12 -14.35 21.48
C GLN A 617 -67.80 -15.17 20.38
N ALA A 618 -68.37 -16.29 20.83
CA ALA A 618 -69.55 -16.97 20.28
C ALA A 618 -69.36 -18.09 19.23
N THR A 619 -69.83 -19.27 19.67
CA THR A 619 -70.63 -20.25 18.91
C THR A 619 -69.84 -21.34 18.16
N VAL A 620 -70.07 -22.67 18.22
CA VAL A 620 -70.78 -23.66 19.06
C VAL A 620 -70.79 -24.97 18.24
N ILE A 621 -70.70 -26.13 18.91
CA ILE A 621 -71.14 -27.50 18.52
C ILE A 621 -70.26 -28.39 17.61
N GLU A 622 -69.82 -29.49 18.26
CA GLU A 622 -69.79 -30.93 17.90
C GLU A 622 -69.35 -31.38 16.50
N CYS A 623 -68.21 -32.08 16.42
CA CYS A 623 -68.15 -33.55 16.41
C CYS A 623 -66.70 -34.05 16.61
#